data_AF-A0A4Q7CKM6-F1
#
_entry.id   AF-A0A4Q7CKM6-F1
#
_cell.length_a   1.000
_cell.length_b   1.000
_cell.length_c   1.000
_cell.angle_alpha   90.00
_cell.angle_beta   90.00
_cell.angle_gamma   90.00
#
_symmetry.space_group_name_H-M   'P 1'
#
loop_
_entity.id
_entity.type
_entity.pdbx_description
1 polymer ?
#
loop_
_entity_poly.entity_id
_entity_poly.type
_entity_poly.pdbx_seq_one_letter_code
_entity_poly.pdbx_strand_id
1 'polypeptide(L)'
;LGQDRESAYYTMFGGTAHVVLGSGLTIAGATFCLSFTRLPYFQTLGVPLAIGMVIVVAAALTLGPAIIAVTSRFGKLLEPKRMARVRGWRKVGAAIVRWPGPILVGAVALALVGLLTLPGYRTNYNDRNYLPADLPANEGYAAAERHFSQARMNPEVLMVESDHDMRNSADFLVINKIAKAIFAVEGISRVQAITRPDGKPIEHTS
;
A
#
# COMPACT_ATOMS: atom_id res chain seq x y z
N LEU A 1 3.21 -48.36 11.08
CA LEU A 1 3.78 -48.65 9.75
C LEU A 1 3.74 -47.36 8.95
N GLY A 2 4.91 -46.87 8.51
CA GLY A 2 5.03 -45.68 7.65
C GLY A 2 5.28 -46.09 6.20
N GLN A 3 5.09 -45.15 5.27
CA GLN A 3 5.45 -45.33 3.86
C GLN A 3 6.97 -45.40 3.68
N ASP A 4 7.43 -46.08 2.63
CA ASP A 4 8.82 -45.98 2.19
C ASP A 4 9.15 -44.55 1.69
N ARG A 5 10.44 -44.24 1.54
CA ARG A 5 10.89 -42.87 1.24
C ARG A 5 10.35 -42.33 -0.08
N GLU A 6 10.22 -43.17 -1.09
CA GLU A 6 9.76 -42.78 -2.42
C GLU A 6 8.24 -42.55 -2.42
N SER A 7 7.49 -43.50 -1.86
CA SER A 7 6.04 -43.37 -1.66
C SER A 7 5.69 -42.16 -0.78
N ALA A 8 6.47 -41.89 0.27
CA ALA A 8 6.29 -40.72 1.13
C ALA A 8 6.55 -39.40 0.38
N TYR A 9 7.54 -39.37 -0.50
CA TYR A 9 7.82 -38.21 -1.34
C TYR A 9 6.66 -37.89 -2.30
N TYR A 10 6.16 -38.89 -3.03
CA TYR A 10 5.04 -38.69 -3.95
C TYR A 10 3.74 -38.36 -3.23
N THR A 11 3.48 -38.98 -2.06
CA THR A 11 2.32 -38.66 -1.23
C THR A 11 2.39 -37.21 -0.73
N MET A 12 3.57 -36.76 -0.27
CA MET A 12 3.80 -35.38 0.13
C MET A 12 3.57 -34.42 -1.03
N PHE A 13 4.22 -34.65 -2.18
CA PHE A 13 4.13 -33.76 -3.32
C PHE A 13 2.70 -33.67 -3.87
N GLY A 14 2.02 -34.80 -4.10
CA GLY A 14 0.63 -34.79 -4.55
C GLY A 14 -0.32 -34.11 -3.57
N GLY A 15 -0.08 -34.28 -2.27
CA GLY A 15 -0.87 -33.66 -1.20
C GLY A 15 -0.65 -32.16 -1.03
N THR A 16 0.53 -31.62 -1.33
CA THR A 16 0.84 -30.21 -1.09
C THR A 16 0.91 -29.36 -2.36
N ALA A 17 1.23 -29.94 -3.52
CA ALA A 17 1.47 -29.18 -4.75
C ALA A 17 0.26 -28.35 -5.19
N HIS A 18 -0.93 -28.95 -5.17
CA HIS A 18 -2.17 -28.27 -5.53
C HIS A 18 -2.52 -27.14 -4.54
N VAL A 19 -2.21 -27.32 -3.25
CA VAL A 19 -2.42 -26.29 -2.22
C VAL A 19 -1.50 -25.10 -2.45
N VAL A 20 -0.20 -25.36 -2.67
CA VAL A 20 0.81 -24.32 -2.93
C VAL A 20 0.46 -23.54 -4.20
N LEU A 21 0.09 -24.26 -5.27
CA LEU A 21 -0.31 -23.65 -6.53
C LEU A 21 -1.57 -22.79 -6.37
N GLY A 22 -2.61 -23.32 -5.71
CA GLY A 22 -3.86 -22.60 -5.47
C GLY A 22 -3.66 -21.34 -4.61
N SER A 23 -2.98 -21.46 -3.48
CA SER A 23 -2.70 -20.30 -2.60
C SER A 23 -1.83 -19.27 -3.30
N GLY A 24 -0.82 -19.73 -4.04
CA GLY A 24 0.15 -18.86 -4.69
C GLY A 24 -0.46 -18.07 -5.85
N LEU A 25 -1.27 -18.73 -6.68
CA LEU A 25 -2.01 -18.05 -7.76
C LEU A 25 -3.04 -17.07 -7.22
N THR A 26 -3.68 -17.36 -6.09
CA THR A 26 -4.61 -16.42 -5.43
C THR A 26 -3.90 -15.14 -5.02
N ILE A 27 -2.71 -15.25 -4.42
CA ILE A 27 -1.89 -14.09 -4.05
C ILE A 27 -1.42 -13.34 -5.30
N ALA A 28 -0.95 -14.05 -6.33
CA ALA A 28 -0.51 -13.44 -7.58
C ALA A 28 -1.64 -12.63 -8.24
N GLY A 29 -2.86 -13.19 -8.30
CA GLY A 29 -4.05 -12.50 -8.80
C GLY A 29 -4.42 -11.29 -7.96
N ALA A 30 -4.41 -11.41 -6.62
CA ALA A 30 -4.70 -10.30 -5.72
C ALA A 30 -3.69 -9.14 -5.90
N THR A 31 -2.39 -9.44 -6.03
CA THR A 31 -1.37 -8.42 -6.31
C THR A 31 -1.50 -7.83 -7.70
N PHE A 32 -1.90 -8.62 -8.70
CA PHE A 32 -2.13 -8.13 -10.06
C PHE A 32 -3.27 -7.11 -10.11
N CYS A 33 -4.32 -7.28 -9.28
CA CYS A 33 -5.42 -6.32 -9.17
C CYS A 33 -4.96 -4.90 -8.78
N LEU A 34 -3.75 -4.73 -8.21
CA LEU A 34 -3.18 -3.39 -7.96
C LEU A 34 -2.96 -2.61 -9.27
N SER A 35 -2.78 -3.28 -10.41
CA SER A 35 -2.67 -2.63 -11.73
C SER A 35 -3.94 -1.89 -12.17
N PHE A 36 -5.10 -2.20 -11.58
CA PHE A 36 -6.36 -1.49 -11.83
C PHE A 36 -6.53 -0.23 -10.98
N THR A 37 -5.61 0.04 -10.05
CA THR A 37 -5.67 1.24 -9.21
C THR A 37 -5.30 2.49 -10.00
N ARG A 38 -5.84 3.67 -9.63
CA ARG A 38 -5.53 4.94 -10.30
C ARG A 38 -4.24 5.60 -9.82
N LEU A 39 -3.74 5.20 -8.65
CA LEU A 39 -2.53 5.79 -8.07
C LEU A 39 -1.30 5.10 -8.69
N PRO A 40 -0.42 5.82 -9.41
CA PRO A 40 0.70 5.21 -10.13
C PRO A 40 1.64 4.38 -9.24
N TYR A 41 1.74 4.74 -7.96
CA TYR A 41 2.50 3.98 -6.97
C TYR A 41 2.04 2.52 -6.86
N PHE A 42 0.73 2.28 -6.74
CA PHE A 42 0.19 0.92 -6.66
C PHE A 42 0.17 0.24 -8.03
N GLN A 43 -0.10 1.02 -9.09
CA GLN A 43 -0.20 0.50 -10.45
C GLN A 43 1.13 -0.10 -10.94
N THR A 44 2.24 0.57 -10.66
CA THR A 44 3.59 0.12 -11.05
C THR A 44 4.07 -1.09 -10.22
N LEU A 45 3.56 -1.27 -9.00
CA LEU A 45 3.89 -2.42 -8.14
C LEU A 45 3.13 -3.69 -8.52
N GLY A 46 1.92 -3.59 -9.08
CA GLY A 46 1.05 -4.74 -9.31
C GLY A 46 1.65 -5.82 -10.22
N VAL A 47 2.17 -5.42 -11.38
CA VAL A 47 2.74 -6.37 -12.37
C VAL A 47 4.00 -7.07 -11.85
N PRO A 48 5.02 -6.36 -11.30
CA PRO A 48 6.19 -7.01 -10.73
C PRO A 48 5.86 -7.99 -9.59
N LEU A 49 4.94 -7.62 -8.69
CA LEU A 49 4.54 -8.48 -7.57
C LEU A 49 3.87 -9.77 -8.05
N ALA A 50 2.98 -9.67 -9.04
CA ALA A 50 2.30 -10.83 -9.60
C ALA A 50 3.29 -11.79 -10.28
N ILE A 51 4.20 -11.26 -11.10
CA ILE A 51 5.25 -12.06 -11.75
C ILE A 51 6.15 -12.71 -10.71
N GLY A 52 6.60 -11.94 -9.71
CA GLY A 52 7.42 -12.45 -8.62
C GLY A 52 6.74 -13.60 -7.88
N MET A 53 5.45 -13.49 -7.60
CA MET A 53 4.69 -14.55 -6.95
C MET A 53 4.59 -15.82 -7.82
N VAL A 54 4.36 -15.68 -9.12
CA VAL A 54 4.34 -16.83 -10.06
C VAL A 54 5.70 -17.54 -10.08
N ILE A 55 6.80 -16.78 -10.13
CA ILE A 55 8.15 -17.33 -10.07
C ILE A 55 8.39 -18.06 -8.75
N VAL A 56 7.97 -17.49 -7.63
CA VAL A 56 8.09 -18.12 -6.30
C VAL A 56 7.31 -19.43 -6.25
N VAL A 57 6.10 -19.49 -6.82
CA VAL A 57 5.31 -20.72 -6.89
C VAL A 57 6.00 -21.77 -7.76
N ALA A 58 6.50 -21.39 -8.93
CA ALA A 58 7.25 -22.28 -9.80
C ALA A 58 8.51 -22.83 -9.10
N ALA A 59 9.24 -21.96 -8.39
CA ALA A 59 10.39 -22.35 -7.59
C ALA A 59 9.98 -23.29 -6.45
N ALA A 60 8.92 -22.99 -5.71
CA ALA A 60 8.44 -23.82 -4.61
C ALA A 60 8.06 -25.24 -5.07
N LEU A 61 7.46 -25.37 -6.26
CA LEU A 61 7.04 -26.66 -6.85
C LEU A 61 8.18 -27.43 -7.52
N THR A 62 9.33 -26.81 -7.78
CA THR A 62 10.47 -27.45 -8.45
C THR A 62 11.66 -27.62 -7.50
N LEU A 63 12.18 -26.52 -6.96
CA LEU A 63 13.29 -26.50 -6.01
C LEU A 63 12.91 -27.14 -4.67
N GLY A 64 11.69 -26.91 -4.16
CA GLY A 64 11.25 -27.49 -2.89
C GLY A 64 11.35 -29.02 -2.88
N PRO A 65 10.69 -29.72 -3.83
CA PRO A 65 10.79 -31.16 -3.95
C PRO A 65 12.21 -31.64 -4.29
N ALA A 66 12.95 -30.91 -5.14
CA ALA A 66 14.35 -31.27 -5.45
C ALA A 66 15.25 -31.24 -4.20
N ILE A 67 15.11 -30.22 -3.35
CA ILE A 67 15.84 -30.12 -2.09
C ILE A 67 15.48 -31.29 -1.18
N ILE A 68 14.19 -31.65 -1.08
CA ILE A 68 13.73 -32.80 -0.28
C ILE A 68 14.30 -34.12 -0.83
N ALA A 69 14.33 -34.30 -2.15
CA ALA A 69 14.90 -35.46 -2.80
C ALA A 69 16.41 -35.60 -2.50
N VAL A 70 17.16 -34.49 -2.50
CA VAL A 70 18.58 -34.49 -2.14
C VAL A 70 18.80 -34.73 -0.64
N THR A 71 18.09 -34.00 0.22
CA THR A 71 18.25 -34.12 1.69
C THR A 71 17.79 -35.45 2.24
N SER A 72 16.83 -36.12 1.60
CA SER A 72 16.40 -37.48 1.99
C SER A 72 17.50 -38.54 1.82
N ARG A 73 18.48 -38.30 0.94
CA ARG A 73 19.66 -39.19 0.79
C ARG A 73 20.58 -39.16 2.02
N PHE A 74 20.58 -38.07 2.78
CA PHE A 74 21.40 -37.90 3.99
C PHE A 74 20.77 -38.51 5.26
N GLY A 75 19.67 -39.26 5.10
CA GLY A 75 19.22 -40.31 6.02
C GLY A 75 18.60 -39.90 7.36
N LYS A 76 19.09 -38.84 8.03
CA LYS A 76 18.68 -38.47 9.40
C LYS A 76 18.11 -37.05 9.57
N LEU A 77 18.05 -36.28 8.48
CA LEU A 77 17.65 -34.86 8.54
C LEU A 77 16.12 -34.66 8.56
N LEU A 78 15.38 -35.50 7.86
CA LEU A 78 13.93 -35.32 7.63
C LEU A 78 13.05 -36.30 8.43
N GLU A 79 13.65 -37.10 9.32
CA GLU A 79 12.88 -38.05 10.13
C GLU A 79 12.07 -37.30 11.21
N PRO A 80 10.76 -37.55 11.33
CA PRO A 80 9.92 -36.88 12.30
C PRO A 80 10.32 -37.27 13.73
N LYS A 81 11.03 -36.38 14.43
CA LYS A 81 11.51 -36.61 15.80
C LYS A 81 10.41 -36.54 16.87
N ARG A 82 9.21 -36.05 16.53
CA ARG A 82 8.05 -35.94 17.44
C ARG A 82 6.74 -36.13 16.68
N MET A 83 5.79 -36.84 17.31
CA MET A 83 4.39 -36.86 16.83
C MET A 83 3.80 -35.45 16.86
N ALA A 84 3.06 -35.09 15.81
CA ALA A 84 2.38 -33.80 15.70
C ALA A 84 1.52 -33.52 16.94
N ARG A 85 1.54 -32.27 17.43
CA ARG A 85 0.84 -31.83 18.65
C ARG A 85 -0.67 -31.63 18.39
N VAL A 86 -1.36 -32.70 17.99
CA VAL A 86 -2.76 -32.66 17.51
C VAL A 86 -3.79 -32.41 18.62
N ARG A 87 -3.47 -32.78 19.87
CA ARG A 87 -4.43 -32.75 20.99
C ARG A 87 -4.97 -31.35 21.32
N GLY A 88 -4.15 -30.31 21.18
CA GLY A 88 -4.57 -28.92 21.42
C GLY A 88 -5.56 -28.43 20.38
N TRP A 89 -5.22 -28.60 19.10
CA TRP A 89 -6.07 -28.27 17.96
C TRP A 89 -7.42 -29.01 17.99
N ARG A 90 -7.41 -30.28 18.42
CA ARG A 90 -8.65 -31.05 18.56
C ARG A 90 -9.60 -30.49 19.62
N LYS A 91 -9.08 -29.91 20.70
CA LYS A 91 -9.90 -29.23 21.72
C LYS A 91 -10.52 -27.95 21.17
N VAL A 92 -9.74 -27.16 20.44
CA VAL A 92 -10.23 -25.93 19.79
C VAL A 92 -11.31 -26.27 18.77
N GLY A 93 -11.07 -27.24 17.89
CA GLY A 93 -12.08 -27.71 16.92
C GLY A 93 -13.35 -28.23 17.61
N ALA A 94 -13.22 -29.03 18.67
CA ALA A 94 -14.37 -29.52 19.42
C ALA A 94 -15.16 -28.39 20.10
N ALA A 95 -14.49 -27.35 20.60
CA ALA A 95 -15.16 -26.18 21.16
C ALA A 95 -15.95 -25.40 20.09
N ILE A 96 -15.35 -25.18 18.91
CA ILE A 96 -15.98 -24.50 17.76
C ILE A 96 -17.25 -25.24 17.31
N VAL A 97 -17.17 -26.56 17.15
CA VAL A 97 -18.32 -27.37 16.71
C VAL A 97 -19.40 -27.46 17.79
N ARG A 98 -19.03 -27.46 19.08
CA ARG A 98 -19.98 -27.53 20.20
C ARG A 98 -20.71 -26.21 20.45
N TRP A 99 -20.08 -25.07 20.15
CA TRP A 99 -20.65 -23.73 20.38
C TRP A 99 -20.42 -22.77 19.19
N PRO A 100 -20.94 -23.09 17.99
CA PRO A 100 -20.62 -22.33 16.78
C PRO A 100 -21.12 -20.88 16.83
N GLY A 101 -22.34 -20.66 17.34
CA GLY A 101 -22.96 -19.33 17.43
C GLY A 101 -22.18 -18.36 18.33
N PRO A 102 -21.96 -18.69 19.62
CA PRO A 102 -21.23 -17.80 20.53
C PRO A 102 -19.78 -17.54 20.10
N ILE A 103 -19.11 -18.55 19.53
CA ILE A 103 -17.73 -18.38 19.05
C ILE A 103 -17.68 -17.48 17.83
N LEU A 104 -18.61 -17.63 16.89
CA LEU A 104 -18.72 -16.73 15.74
C LEU A 104 -18.97 -15.29 16.19
N VAL A 105 -19.93 -15.07 17.10
CA VAL A 105 -20.25 -13.74 17.63
C VAL A 105 -19.03 -13.14 18.35
N GLY A 106 -18.34 -13.91 19.19
CA GLY A 106 -17.14 -13.45 19.89
C GLY A 106 -15.99 -13.10 18.93
N ALA A 107 -15.76 -13.93 17.91
CA ALA A 107 -14.72 -13.69 16.91
C ALA A 107 -15.02 -12.45 16.06
N VAL A 108 -16.27 -12.28 15.62
CA VAL A 108 -16.72 -11.09 14.88
C VAL A 108 -16.63 -9.84 15.75
N ALA A 109 -17.10 -9.90 17.01
CA ALA A 109 -16.98 -8.79 17.93
C ALA A 109 -15.53 -8.36 18.13
N LEU A 110 -14.61 -9.32 18.31
CA LEU A 110 -13.19 -9.04 18.43
C LEU A 110 -12.60 -8.43 17.15
N ALA A 111 -13.00 -8.93 15.97
CA ALA A 111 -12.57 -8.36 14.70
C ALA A 111 -13.05 -6.91 14.53
N LEU A 112 -14.31 -6.62 14.90
CA LEU A 112 -14.89 -5.26 14.85
C LEU A 112 -14.21 -4.28 15.81
N VAL A 113 -13.71 -4.75 16.96
CA VAL A 113 -12.90 -3.91 17.85
C VAL A 113 -11.65 -3.39 17.12
N GLY A 114 -11.02 -4.20 16.27
CA GLY A 114 -9.89 -3.77 15.44
C GLY A 114 -10.27 -2.67 14.43
N LEU A 115 -11.53 -2.61 14.00
CA LEU A 115 -12.05 -1.60 13.07
C LEU A 115 -12.42 -0.28 13.75
N LEU A 116 -12.48 -0.21 15.08
CA LEU A 116 -12.78 1.03 15.81
C LEU A 116 -11.78 2.16 15.52
N THR A 117 -10.58 1.83 15.03
CA THR A 117 -9.54 2.80 14.68
C THR A 117 -9.73 3.41 13.28
N LEU A 118 -10.56 2.81 12.41
CA LEU A 118 -10.75 3.25 11.03
C LEU A 118 -11.36 4.66 10.91
N PRO A 119 -12.36 5.08 11.72
CA PRO A 119 -12.89 6.44 11.64
C PRO A 119 -11.84 7.53 11.93
N GLY A 120 -10.78 7.20 12.68
CA GLY A 120 -9.67 8.11 12.96
C GLY A 120 -8.60 8.10 11.86
N TYR A 121 -8.70 7.22 10.86
CA TYR A 121 -7.71 7.12 9.80
C TYR A 121 -7.81 8.31 8.85
N ARG A 122 -6.76 9.13 8.85
CA ARG A 122 -6.57 10.22 7.87
C ARG A 122 -5.50 9.80 6.89
N THR A 123 -5.86 9.68 5.62
CA THR A 123 -4.90 9.44 4.54
C THR A 123 -3.97 10.63 4.41
N ASN A 124 -2.68 10.40 4.61
CA ASN A 124 -1.64 11.41 4.41
C ASN A 124 -0.61 10.84 3.44
N TYR A 125 -0.44 11.49 2.30
CA TYR A 125 0.53 11.15 1.26
C TYR A 125 1.80 12.01 1.35
N ASN A 126 1.99 12.73 2.44
CA ASN A 126 3.20 13.51 2.66
C ASN A 126 4.29 12.62 3.28
N ASP A 127 5.20 12.15 2.43
CA ASP A 127 6.32 11.28 2.78
C ASP A 127 7.22 11.85 3.89
N ARG A 128 7.29 13.19 4.02
CA ARG A 128 8.07 13.87 5.07
C ARG A 128 7.73 13.36 6.47
N ASN A 129 6.46 13.06 6.73
CA ASN A 129 6.00 12.62 8.06
C ASN A 129 6.37 11.15 8.37
N TYR A 130 6.74 10.39 7.34
CA TYR A 130 7.15 8.99 7.46
C TYR A 130 8.68 8.82 7.41
N LEU A 131 9.41 9.90 7.12
CA LEU A 131 10.87 9.93 7.12
C LEU A 131 11.42 10.29 8.52
N PRO A 132 12.57 9.72 8.92
CA PRO A 132 13.26 10.11 10.14
C PRO A 132 13.52 11.62 10.21
N ALA A 133 13.38 12.20 11.41
CA ALA A 133 13.53 13.64 11.58
C ALA A 133 14.98 14.13 11.34
N ASP A 134 15.95 13.24 11.51
CA ASP A 134 17.39 13.44 11.34
C ASP A 134 17.86 13.29 9.89
N LEU A 135 16.95 13.04 8.94
CA LEU A 135 17.29 13.02 7.52
C LEU A 135 17.65 14.45 7.07
N PRO A 136 18.79 14.69 6.36
CA PRO A 136 19.18 16.04 5.93
C PRO A 136 18.11 16.79 5.13
N ALA A 137 17.27 16.07 4.38
CA ALA A 137 16.13 16.66 3.67
C ALA A 137 15.09 17.23 4.64
N ASN A 138 14.77 16.51 5.73
CA ASN A 138 13.82 16.95 6.75
C ASN A 138 14.36 18.13 7.55
N GLU A 139 15.65 18.15 7.86
CA GLU A 139 16.32 19.30 8.49
C GLU A 139 16.28 20.54 7.59
N GLY A 140 16.54 20.36 6.29
CA GLY A 140 16.44 21.43 5.29
C GLY A 140 15.03 22.01 5.20
N TYR A 141 14.00 21.14 5.16
CA TYR A 141 12.61 21.58 5.20
C TYR A 141 12.25 22.29 6.51
N ALA A 142 12.72 21.79 7.65
CA ALA A 142 12.49 22.43 8.95
C ALA A 142 13.17 23.80 9.03
N ALA A 143 14.33 23.97 8.41
CA ALA A 143 15.00 25.26 8.31
C ALA A 143 14.26 26.23 7.38
N ALA A 144 13.81 25.77 6.22
CA ALA A 144 13.04 26.57 5.28
C ALA A 144 11.70 27.03 5.86
N GLU A 145 11.04 26.17 6.65
CA GLU A 145 9.76 26.45 7.30
C GLU A 145 9.83 27.60 8.33
N ARG A 146 11.03 27.93 8.84
CA ARG A 146 11.24 29.10 9.71
C ARG A 146 11.03 30.42 8.96
N HIS A 147 11.24 30.45 7.65
CA HIS A 147 11.21 31.67 6.83
C HIS A 147 10.09 31.67 5.77
N PHE A 148 9.70 30.48 5.31
CA PHE A 148 8.64 30.30 4.32
C PHE A 148 7.53 29.44 4.92
N SER A 149 6.29 29.92 4.85
CA SER A 149 5.13 29.11 5.25
C SER A 149 5.01 27.88 4.36
N GLN A 150 4.43 26.80 4.87
CA GLN A 150 4.18 25.56 4.10
C GLN A 150 3.48 25.83 2.77
N ALA A 151 2.47 26.71 2.77
CA ALA A 151 1.75 27.13 1.56
C ALA A 151 2.63 27.86 0.53
N ARG A 152 3.78 28.43 0.93
CA ARG A 152 4.77 29.00 0.01
C ARG A 152 5.75 27.96 -0.53
N MET A 153 6.04 26.93 0.25
CA MET A 153 6.92 25.83 -0.18
C MET A 153 6.19 24.83 -1.08
N ASN A 154 4.87 24.71 -0.94
CA ASN A 154 4.03 23.81 -1.74
C ASN A 154 2.75 24.57 -2.20
N PRO A 155 2.88 25.50 -3.16
CA PRO A 155 1.75 26.29 -3.63
C PRO A 155 0.80 25.45 -4.50
N GLU A 156 -0.50 25.69 -4.36
CA GLU A 156 -1.47 25.22 -5.34
C GLU A 156 -1.36 26.05 -6.62
N VAL A 157 -1.32 25.38 -7.76
CA VAL A 157 -1.22 26.01 -9.08
C VAL A 157 -2.55 25.85 -9.80
N LEU A 158 -3.21 26.96 -10.10
CA LEU A 158 -4.37 27.01 -10.97
C LEU A 158 -3.92 27.35 -12.40
N MET A 159 -4.19 26.45 -13.34
CA MET A 159 -3.99 26.70 -14.76
C MET A 159 -5.26 27.30 -15.37
N VAL A 160 -5.13 28.42 -16.08
CA VAL A 160 -6.20 29.03 -16.86
C VAL A 160 -5.89 28.82 -18.33
N GLU A 161 -6.76 28.13 -19.04
CA GLU A 161 -6.63 27.83 -20.47
C GLU A 161 -7.63 28.67 -21.28
N SER A 162 -7.17 29.20 -22.42
CA SER A 162 -7.97 30.00 -23.34
C SER A 162 -7.65 29.60 -24.78
N ASP A 163 -8.58 29.85 -25.69
CA ASP A 163 -8.46 29.59 -27.14
C ASP A 163 -7.64 30.66 -27.89
N HIS A 164 -7.20 31.71 -27.19
CA HIS A 164 -6.41 32.81 -27.76
C HIS A 164 -5.30 33.27 -26.81
N ASP A 165 -4.42 34.15 -27.32
CA ASP A 165 -3.31 34.71 -26.55
C ASP A 165 -3.79 35.79 -25.56
N MET A 166 -3.71 35.46 -24.28
CA MET A 166 -4.12 36.33 -23.17
C MET A 166 -3.10 37.42 -22.80
N ARG A 167 -1.99 37.57 -23.53
CA ARG A 167 -0.95 38.60 -23.26
C ARG A 167 -1.35 39.99 -23.77
N ASN A 168 -2.57 40.42 -23.44
CA ASN A 168 -3.10 41.73 -23.80
C ASN A 168 -3.81 42.37 -22.61
N SER A 169 -4.06 43.68 -22.72
CA SER A 169 -4.61 44.49 -21.63
C SER A 169 -6.01 44.05 -21.20
N ALA A 170 -6.86 43.58 -22.12
CA ALA A 170 -8.22 43.16 -21.80
C ALA A 170 -8.20 41.88 -20.97
N ASP A 171 -7.40 40.89 -21.36
CA ASP A 171 -7.31 39.62 -20.67
C ASP A 171 -6.58 39.70 -19.33
N PHE A 172 -5.65 40.65 -19.17
CA PHE A 172 -5.10 40.95 -17.85
C PHE A 172 -6.16 41.45 -16.86
N LEU A 173 -7.21 42.17 -17.30
CA LEU A 173 -8.32 42.52 -16.41
C LEU A 173 -9.10 41.28 -15.97
N VAL A 174 -9.31 40.33 -16.89
CA VAL A 174 -9.96 39.05 -16.60
C VAL A 174 -9.13 38.23 -15.60
N ILE A 175 -7.82 38.10 -15.83
CA ILE A 175 -6.90 37.40 -14.92
C ILE A 175 -6.89 38.06 -13.53
N ASN A 176 -6.89 39.40 -13.44
CA ASN A 176 -6.99 40.11 -12.16
C ASN A 176 -8.33 39.84 -11.45
N LYS A 177 -9.44 39.74 -12.21
CA LYS A 177 -10.75 39.39 -11.64
C LYS A 177 -10.76 37.96 -11.09
N ILE A 178 -10.16 37.00 -11.81
CA ILE A 178 -9.98 35.62 -11.34
C ILE A 178 -9.14 35.61 -10.05
N ALA A 179 -8.00 36.29 -10.04
CA ALA A 179 -7.13 36.37 -8.86
C ALA A 179 -7.85 36.97 -7.63
N LYS A 180 -8.67 38.00 -7.82
CA LYS A 180 -9.50 38.58 -6.75
C LYS A 180 -10.55 37.59 -6.23
N ALA A 181 -11.22 36.85 -7.12
CA ALA A 181 -12.21 35.86 -6.74
C ALA A 181 -11.58 34.72 -5.91
N ILE A 182 -10.41 34.24 -6.32
CA ILE A 182 -9.66 33.21 -5.59
C ILE A 182 -9.24 33.75 -4.21
N PHE A 183 -8.71 34.97 -4.14
CA PHE A 183 -8.29 35.55 -2.86
C PHE A 183 -9.45 35.72 -1.85
N ALA A 184 -10.70 35.78 -2.31
CA ALA A 184 -11.87 35.86 -1.44
C ALA A 184 -12.29 34.52 -0.83
N VAL A 185 -11.71 33.40 -1.27
CA VAL A 185 -11.99 32.06 -0.72
C VAL A 185 -11.34 31.93 0.66
N GLU A 186 -12.11 31.43 1.63
CA GLU A 186 -11.63 31.19 2.99
C GLU A 186 -10.41 30.25 3.01
N GLY A 187 -9.37 30.62 3.75
CA GLY A 187 -8.12 29.86 3.85
C GLY A 187 -7.03 30.27 2.86
N ILE A 188 -7.32 31.14 1.88
CA ILE A 188 -6.31 31.65 0.94
C ILE A 188 -5.64 32.89 1.50
N SER A 189 -4.33 32.78 1.77
CA SER A 189 -3.53 33.89 2.33
C SER A 189 -2.88 34.78 1.26
N ARG A 190 -2.64 34.25 0.05
CA ARG A 190 -1.92 34.95 -1.01
C ARG A 190 -2.22 34.31 -2.38
N VAL A 191 -2.37 35.14 -3.42
CA VAL A 191 -2.50 34.69 -4.82
C VAL A 191 -1.46 35.39 -5.67
N GLN A 192 -0.50 34.62 -6.19
CA GLN A 192 0.54 35.14 -7.09
C GLN A 192 0.12 34.93 -8.54
N ALA A 193 0.03 36.01 -9.31
CA ALA A 193 -0.37 35.99 -10.72
C ALA A 193 0.42 37.05 -11.50
N ILE A 194 0.35 37.03 -12.84
CA ILE A 194 1.05 38.01 -13.68
C ILE A 194 0.65 39.46 -13.38
N THR A 195 -0.59 39.67 -12.93
CA THR A 195 -1.13 40.97 -12.53
C THR A 195 -0.79 41.36 -11.08
N ARG A 196 -0.19 40.44 -10.31
CA ARG A 196 0.13 40.56 -8.87
C ARG A 196 1.37 39.71 -8.52
N PRO A 197 2.56 40.07 -9.02
CA PRO A 197 3.76 39.22 -8.95
C PRO A 197 4.23 38.96 -7.52
N ASP A 198 4.01 39.90 -6.59
CA ASP A 198 4.36 39.74 -5.17
C ASP A 198 3.27 39.06 -4.33
N GLY A 199 2.16 38.67 -4.97
CA GLY A 199 0.99 38.08 -4.33
C GLY A 199 0.09 39.09 -3.60
N LYS A 200 0.45 40.38 -3.66
CA LYS A 200 -0.36 41.53 -3.25
C LYS A 200 -0.81 42.30 -4.50
N PRO A 201 -1.94 43.02 -4.45
CA PRO A 201 -2.29 43.97 -5.52
C PRO A 201 -1.13 44.95 -5.75
N ILE A 202 -0.80 45.26 -7.01
CA ILE A 202 0.15 46.33 -7.34
C ILE A 202 -0.42 47.64 -6.78
N GLU A 203 0.33 48.34 -5.91
CA GLU A 203 -0.07 49.66 -5.45
C GLU A 203 -0.09 50.62 -6.66
N HIS A 204 -1.19 51.37 -6.81
CA HIS A 204 -1.44 52.36 -7.87
C HIS A 204 -1.84 51.85 -9.27
N THR A 205 -2.85 50.99 -9.35
CA THR A 205 -3.66 50.89 -10.58
C THR A 205 -5.13 51.10 -10.23
N SER A 206 -5.48 52.38 -10.04
CA SER A 206 -6.86 52.87 -10.06
C SER A 206 -7.26 53.24 -11.47
#